data_AF-A0A3S0I2E3-F1
#
_entry.id   AF-A0A3S0I2E3-F1
#
_cell.length_a   1.000
_cell.length_b   1.000
_cell.length_c   1.000
_cell.angle_alpha   90.00
_cell.angle_beta   90.00
_cell.angle_gamma   90.00
#
_symmetry.space_group_name_H-M   'P 1'
#
loop_
_entity.id
_entity.type
_entity.pdbx_description
1 polymer ?
#
loop_
_entity_poly.entity_id
_entity_poly.type
_entity_poly.pdbx_seq_one_letter_code
_entity_poly.pdbx_strand_id
1 'polypeptide(L)'
;DIILAEDEGFHLLIAELSGNPELVGQLASINARIRFIRRIQIEHPSHDKAQVTSHSAIVAAAVKRDAENGMKLLREHIEMTVSATQQALKDALLKVFAPGNGADLKRRRRARDT
;
A
#
# COMPACT_ATOMS: atom_id res chain seq x y z
N ASP A 1 5.33 0.32 -12.06
CA ASP A 1 6.72 -0.03 -11.73
C ASP A 1 7.50 1.09 -11.05
N ILE A 2 7.60 2.29 -11.64
CA ILE A 2 8.38 3.40 -11.04
C ILE A 2 7.92 3.75 -9.62
N ILE A 3 6.62 4.00 -9.38
CA ILE A 3 6.11 4.42 -8.06
C ILE A 3 6.42 3.37 -6.97
N LEU A 4 6.28 2.09 -7.28
CA LEU A 4 6.59 1.01 -6.33
C LEU A 4 8.09 0.95 -6.00
N ALA A 5 8.95 1.16 -7.01
CA ALA A 5 10.38 1.17 -6.79
C ALA A 5 10.81 2.36 -5.91
N GLU A 6 10.23 3.54 -6.12
CA GLU A 6 10.49 4.73 -5.29
C GLU A 6 10.01 4.55 -3.84
N ASP A 7 8.83 3.93 -3.67
CA ASP A 7 8.27 3.59 -2.37
C ASP A 7 9.15 2.57 -1.61
N GLU A 8 9.58 1.49 -2.27
CA GLU A 8 10.54 0.52 -1.73
C GLU A 8 11.89 1.18 -1.37
N GLY A 9 12.39 2.05 -2.26
CA GLY A 9 13.63 2.78 -2.07
C GLY A 9 13.60 3.72 -0.86
N PHE A 10 12.49 4.42 -0.63
CA PHE A 10 12.29 5.25 0.55
C PHE A 10 12.47 4.45 1.85
N HIS A 11 11.81 3.30 1.96
CA HIS A 11 11.88 2.47 3.17
C HIS A 11 13.28 1.88 3.39
N LEU A 12 13.92 1.41 2.31
CA LEU A 12 15.28 0.86 2.39
C LEU A 12 16.28 1.94 2.82
N LEU A 13 16.17 3.16 2.29
CA LEU A 13 17.04 4.27 2.69
C LEU A 13 16.92 4.60 4.19
N ILE A 14 15.69 4.62 4.74
CA ILE A 14 15.50 4.84 6.18
C ILE A 14 16.15 3.70 7.00
N ALA A 15 16.03 2.45 6.55
CA ALA A 15 16.67 1.31 7.22
C ALA A 15 18.20 1.38 7.14
N GLU A 16 18.77 1.78 6.00
CA GLU A 16 20.21 1.96 5.82
C GLU A 16 20.78 3.03 6.77
N LEU A 17 20.04 4.12 6.99
CA LEU A 17 20.42 5.18 7.93
C LEU A 17 20.51 4.70 9.39
N SER A 18 19.93 3.56 9.74
CA SER A 18 20.11 2.95 11.07
C SER A 18 21.51 2.34 11.26
N GLY A 19 22.26 2.12 10.18
CA GLY A 19 23.55 1.43 10.21
C GLY A 19 23.46 -0.07 10.51
N ASN A 20 22.24 -0.66 10.51
CA ASN A 20 22.02 -2.07 10.81
C ASN A 20 21.75 -2.88 9.52
N PRO A 21 22.72 -3.65 9.01
CA PRO A 21 22.56 -4.40 7.76
C PRO A 21 21.53 -5.54 7.87
N GLU A 22 21.30 -6.08 9.07
CA GLU A 22 20.26 -7.11 9.28
C GLU A 22 18.86 -6.52 9.05
N LEU A 23 18.60 -5.30 9.52
CA LEU A 23 17.33 -4.61 9.27
C LEU A 23 17.08 -4.39 7.78
N VAL A 24 18.11 -4.00 7.04
CA VAL A 24 18.03 -3.82 5.57
C VAL A 24 17.70 -5.15 4.88
N GLY A 25 18.40 -6.23 5.26
CA GLY A 25 18.17 -7.56 4.69
C GLY A 25 16.76 -8.09 4.97
N GLN A 26 16.28 -7.93 6.20
CA GLN A 26 14.91 -8.32 6.58
C GLN A 26 13.87 -7.52 5.80
N LEU A 27 14.03 -6.20 5.73
CA LEU A 27 13.10 -5.32 5.01
C LEU A 27 13.07 -5.63 3.51
N ALA A 28 14.22 -5.87 2.88
CA ALA A 28 14.30 -6.28 1.47
C ALA A 28 13.57 -7.61 1.23
N SER A 29 13.73 -8.59 2.13
CA SER A 29 13.02 -9.87 2.02
C SER A 29 11.51 -9.70 2.20
N ILE A 30 11.06 -8.84 3.13
CA ILE A 30 9.64 -8.52 3.30
C ILE A 30 9.09 -7.90 2.02
N ASN A 31 9.75 -6.86 1.49
CA ASN A 31 9.35 -6.18 0.26
C ASN A 31 9.16 -7.17 -0.90
N ALA A 32 10.13 -8.08 -1.10
CA ALA A 32 10.03 -9.09 -2.15
C ALA A 32 8.79 -10.00 -2.01
N ARG A 33 8.43 -10.39 -0.78
CA ARG A 33 7.26 -11.25 -0.52
C ARG A 33 5.93 -10.54 -0.74
N ILE A 34 5.86 -9.24 -0.40
CA ILE A 34 4.61 -8.46 -0.47
C ILE A 34 4.47 -7.66 -1.77
N ARG A 35 5.49 -7.67 -2.65
CA ARG A 35 5.59 -6.84 -3.85
C ARG A 35 4.34 -6.89 -4.73
N PHE A 36 3.76 -8.08 -4.92
CA PHE A 36 2.53 -8.25 -5.71
C PHE A 36 1.34 -7.51 -5.11
N ILE A 37 1.19 -7.59 -3.79
CA ILE A 37 0.08 -6.93 -3.08
C ILE A 37 0.30 -5.41 -3.07
N ARG A 38 1.53 -4.94 -2.82
CA ARG A 38 1.85 -3.50 -2.89
C ARG A 38 1.60 -2.93 -4.28
N ARG A 39 1.87 -3.70 -5.34
CA ARG A 39 1.52 -3.29 -6.71
C ARG A 39 0.02 -3.05 -6.87
N ILE A 40 -0.82 -3.98 -6.40
CA ILE A 40 -2.28 -3.83 -6.42
C ILE A 40 -2.71 -2.60 -5.62
N GLN A 41 -2.11 -2.38 -4.44
CA GLN A 41 -2.38 -1.23 -3.60
C GLN A 41 -2.03 0.09 -4.30
N ILE A 42 -0.86 0.19 -4.95
CA ILE A 42 -0.41 1.38 -5.70
C ILE A 42 -1.30 1.69 -6.90
N GLU A 43 -1.77 0.66 -7.58
CA GLU A 43 -2.69 0.79 -8.71
C GLU A 43 -4.15 1.07 -8.27
N HIS A 44 -4.46 0.94 -6.98
CA HIS A 44 -5.80 1.17 -6.46
C HIS A 44 -6.16 2.67 -6.49
N PRO A 45 -7.38 3.08 -6.88
CA PRO A 45 -7.76 4.49 -6.94
C PRO A 45 -7.69 5.23 -5.60
N SER A 46 -7.75 4.49 -4.48
CA SER A 46 -7.56 5.03 -3.14
C SER A 46 -6.09 5.14 -2.72
N HIS A 47 -5.14 4.86 -3.62
CA HIS A 47 -3.73 5.10 -3.39
C HIS A 47 -3.48 6.61 -3.37
N ASP A 48 -3.69 7.15 -2.18
CA ASP A 48 -3.97 8.55 -1.94
C ASP A 48 -2.69 9.41 -1.84
N LYS A 49 -2.87 10.73 -2.00
CA LYS A 49 -1.89 11.78 -1.67
C LYS A 49 -1.42 11.71 -0.21
N ALA A 50 -2.19 11.07 0.66
CA ALA A 50 -1.88 10.88 2.07
C ALA A 50 -0.55 10.12 2.29
N GLN A 51 -0.26 9.09 1.47
CA GLN A 51 1.00 8.34 1.61
C GLN A 51 2.22 9.18 1.25
N VAL A 52 2.16 9.93 0.14
CA VAL A 52 3.24 10.85 -0.27
C VAL A 52 3.44 11.96 0.77
N THR A 53 2.36 12.47 1.33
CA THR A 53 2.41 13.46 2.43
C THR A 53 3.08 12.88 3.68
N SER A 54 2.80 11.63 4.02
CA SER A 54 3.39 10.96 5.18
C SER A 54 4.90 10.76 5.04
N HIS A 55 5.41 10.38 3.85
CA HIS A 55 6.85 10.29 3.61
C HIS A 55 7.54 11.63 3.82
N SER A 56 6.96 12.71 3.29
CA SER A 56 7.49 14.06 3.45
C SER A 56 7.58 14.47 4.93
N ALA A 57 6.57 14.12 5.74
CA ALA A 57 6.57 14.39 7.17
C ALA A 57 7.66 13.61 7.92
N ILE A 58 7.86 12.32 7.58
CA ILE A 58 8.91 11.48 8.18
C ILE A 58 10.29 12.05 7.87
N VAL A 59 10.54 12.43 6.60
CA VAL A 59 11.81 13.06 6.20
C VAL A 59 12.02 14.38 6.93
N ALA A 60 10.99 15.22 7.06
CA ALA A 60 11.09 16.48 7.78
C ALA A 60 11.45 16.29 9.27
N ALA A 61 10.88 15.27 9.93
CA ALA A 61 11.24 14.91 11.30
C ALA A 61 12.70 14.43 11.39
N ALA A 62 13.14 13.58 10.45
CA ALA A 62 14.51 13.08 10.39
C ALA A 62 15.54 14.22 10.19
N VAL A 63 15.26 15.17 9.28
CA VAL A 63 16.12 16.35 9.05
C VAL A 63 16.22 17.22 10.31
N LYS A 64 15.13 17.37 11.06
CA LYS A 64 15.10 18.09 12.34
C LYS A 64 15.72 17.32 13.50
N ARG A 65 16.14 16.05 13.28
CA ARG A 65 16.59 15.12 14.31
C ARG A 65 15.56 14.91 15.43
N ASP A 66 14.29 15.04 15.09
CA ASP A 66 13.16 14.82 16.01
C ASP A 66 12.78 13.34 15.99
N ALA A 67 13.50 12.55 16.79
CA ALA A 67 13.34 11.10 16.82
C ALA A 67 11.97 10.66 17.34
N GLU A 68 11.40 11.37 18.32
CA GLU A 68 10.10 11.02 18.91
C GLU A 68 8.98 11.19 17.89
N ASN A 69 8.91 12.35 17.24
CA ASN A 69 7.93 12.58 16.19
C ASN A 69 8.17 11.70 14.97
N GLY A 70 9.43 11.48 14.57
CA GLY A 70 9.78 10.58 13.48
C GLY A 70 9.28 9.15 13.71
N MET A 71 9.47 8.61 14.93
CA MET A 71 8.96 7.29 15.31
C MET A 71 7.43 7.24 15.30
N LYS A 72 6.77 8.29 15.81
CA LYS A 72 5.30 8.38 15.78
C LYS A 72 4.77 8.34 14.35
N LEU A 73 5.31 9.19 13.46
CA LEU A 73 4.91 9.26 12.05
C LEU A 73 5.16 7.95 11.30
N LEU A 74 6.30 7.29 11.55
CA LEU A 74 6.60 5.97 10.98
C LEU A 74 5.56 4.91 11.40
N ARG A 75 5.17 4.88 12.68
CA ARG A 75 4.15 3.95 13.17
C ARG A 75 2.79 4.20 12.51
N GLU A 76 2.34 5.46 12.49
CA GLU A 76 1.09 5.85 11.83
C GLU A 76 1.09 5.49 10.34
N HIS A 77 2.22 5.71 9.66
CA HIS A 77 2.38 5.33 8.26
C HIS A 77 2.23 3.81 8.05
N ILE A 78 2.87 2.99 8.87
CA ILE A 78 2.76 1.52 8.79
C ILE A 78 1.31 1.06 9.01
N GLU A 79 0.61 1.62 10.00
CA GLU A 79 -0.79 1.28 10.28
C GLU A 79 -1.73 1.66 9.12
N MET A 80 -1.54 2.84 8.54
CA MET A 80 -2.28 3.29 7.36
C MET A 80 -2.03 2.40 6.15
N THR A 81 -0.77 2.04 5.87
CA THR A 81 -0.42 1.21 4.71
C THR A 81 -0.94 -0.22 4.83
N VAL A 82 -0.94 -0.81 6.04
CA VAL A 82 -1.58 -2.11 6.31
C VAL A 82 -3.09 -2.03 6.04
N SER A 83 -3.76 -1.00 6.53
CA SER A 83 -5.20 -0.82 6.33
C SER A 83 -5.56 -0.65 4.85
N ALA A 84 -4.79 0.17 4.12
CA ALA A 84 -4.95 0.36 2.69
C ALA A 84 -4.70 -0.93 1.90
N THR A 85 -3.69 -1.71 2.29
CA THR A 85 -3.38 -3.01 1.70
C THR A 85 -4.55 -3.99 1.84
N GLN A 86 -5.12 -4.10 3.04
CA GLN A 86 -6.26 -4.98 3.30
C GLN A 86 -7.48 -4.58 2.46
N GLN A 87 -7.74 -3.28 2.33
CA GLN A 87 -8.84 -2.76 1.52
C GLN A 87 -8.63 -3.07 0.02
N ALA A 88 -7.44 -2.78 -0.52
CA ALA A 88 -7.12 -3.05 -1.91
C ALA A 88 -7.22 -4.55 -2.26
N LEU A 89 -6.76 -5.42 -1.35
CA LEU A 89 -6.90 -6.87 -1.52
C LEU A 89 -8.37 -7.31 -1.53
N LYS A 90 -9.17 -6.80 -0.60
CA LYS A 90 -10.62 -7.08 -0.54
C LYS A 90 -11.31 -6.68 -1.84
N ASP A 91 -11.03 -5.48 -2.34
CA ASP A 91 -11.65 -4.96 -3.57
C ASP A 91 -11.19 -5.75 -4.81
N ALA A 92 -9.92 -6.13 -4.86
CA ALA A 92 -9.39 -7.01 -5.91
C ALA A 92 -10.07 -8.38 -5.92
N LEU A 93 -10.24 -9.02 -4.74
CA LEU A 93 -10.92 -10.30 -4.62
C LEU A 93 -12.40 -10.18 -5.02
N LEU A 94 -13.10 -9.15 -4.55
CA LEU A 94 -14.50 -8.90 -4.95
C LEU A 94 -14.64 -8.76 -6.46
N LYS A 95 -13.71 -8.08 -7.14
CA LYS A 95 -13.71 -7.96 -8.60
C LYS A 95 -13.51 -9.30 -9.31
N VAL A 96 -12.68 -10.19 -8.77
CA VAL A 96 -12.43 -11.54 -9.33
C VAL A 96 -13.62 -12.48 -9.10
N PHE A 97 -14.24 -12.43 -7.91
CA PHE A 97 -15.33 -13.33 -7.51
C PHE A 97 -16.73 -12.82 -7.87
N ALA A 98 -16.86 -11.58 -8.36
CA ALA A 98 -18.10 -11.03 -8.91
C ALA A 98 -18.14 -10.95 -10.46
N PRO A 99 -17.77 -12.00 -11.23
CA PRO A 99 -18.00 -11.97 -12.66
C PRO A 99 -19.50 -12.19 -12.92
N GLY A 100 -20.25 -11.11 -13.22
CA GLY A 100 -21.51 -11.23 -13.96
C GLY A 100 -22.85 -10.94 -13.25
N ASN A 101 -22.89 -10.42 -12.02
CA ASN A 101 -24.22 -10.19 -11.38
C ASN A 101 -25.07 -9.09 -12.04
N GLY A 102 -24.50 -8.17 -12.82
CA GLY A 102 -25.28 -7.12 -13.51
C GLY A 102 -25.92 -7.58 -14.83
N ALA A 103 -25.26 -8.48 -15.56
CA ALA A 103 -25.71 -8.92 -16.88
C ALA A 103 -26.72 -10.08 -16.78
N ASP A 104 -26.53 -10.98 -15.82
CA ASP A 104 -27.39 -12.16 -15.67
C ASP A 104 -28.74 -11.82 -15.00
N LEU A 105 -28.76 -10.85 -14.07
CA LEU A 105 -30.01 -10.31 -13.51
C LEU A 105 -30.87 -9.58 -14.55
N LYS A 106 -30.25 -8.87 -15.52
CA LYS A 106 -30.97 -8.22 -16.62
C LYS A 106 -31.57 -9.23 -17.60
N ARG A 107 -30.87 -10.33 -17.89
CA ARG A 107 -31.35 -11.40 -18.79
C ARG A 107 -32.55 -12.17 -18.18
N ARG A 108 -32.51 -12.44 -16.87
CA ARG A 108 -33.60 -13.15 -16.16
C ARG A 108 -34.87 -12.32 -15.97
N ARG A 109 -34.77 -10.98 -15.90
CA ARG A 109 -35.96 -10.10 -15.89
C ARG A 109 -36.63 -10.02 -17.26
N ARG A 110 -35.84 -9.93 -18.34
CA ARG A 110 -36.37 -9.82 -19.71
C ARG A 110 -37.10 -11.09 -20.20
N ALA A 111 -36.76 -12.26 -19.65
CA ALA A 111 -37.42 -13.53 -19.96
C ALA A 111 -38.66 -13.81 -19.08
N ARG A 112 -38.98 -12.95 -18.11
CA ARG A 112 -40.21 -13.03 -17.30
C ARG A 112 -41.32 -12.09 -17.79
N ASP A 113 -40.99 -11.13 -18.65
CA ASP A 113 -41.92 -10.14 -19.23
C ASP A 113 -42.30 -10.47 -20.69
N THR A 114 -42.01 -11.69 -21.16
CA THR A 114 -42.41 -12.27 -22.46
C THR A 114 -43.09 -13.60 -22.22
#